data_AF-B0WR25-F1
#
_entry.id   AF-B0WR25-F1
#
_cell.length_a   1.000
_cell.length_b   1.000
_cell.length_c   1.000
_cell.angle_alpha   90.00
_cell.angle_beta   90.00
_cell.angle_gamma   90.00
#
_symmetry.space_group_name_H-M   'P 1'
#
loop_
_entity.id
_entity.type
_entity.pdbx_description
1 polymer ?
#
loop_
_entity_poly.entity_id
_entity_poly.type
_entity_poly.pdbx_seq_one_letter_code
_entity_poly.pdbx_strand_id
1 'polypeptide(L)'
;MDCPDLRPPAAVRGMTVLEREAFNKQAKVPYLKVPGELNFNTVCMAVKKLLLKMERYKPVRTEEAKIILHPAGVKSWDDLKELKLDGLDSDCLGWEEIQIGFDNWRYDEIFRAVLPEDKEGLSAFSKVGHVIHLNLKDHLLPYKALIGEVIKDKIATCRTVVNKLDTIDNTYRNFAMELLAGEEDYQVSVKENGTVYEFDFSKVYWNPRLSTEHEKVAKMLRKEDILLDIYAGVGPFSIPVAKKGCSVLANDLNPESYKALVHNCKKNKVEGRVKCFNRNGIDFIREEVKTFIVEINKKDDFKGTINITMNLPALAVEHLEHFVGLLSDETVTIVHFPLVHVYCFAKGVEDKKDIARQMTRLRKMAKRSTKNRQQVKQVAKKAKNVFAVTQGKKNNTKKAKEVSTKLKKINVNAKREKADKNFQDLHAQIVSKKQNNKPTPKPLPAKNKSQPNTKQMEADLDKMQM
;
A
#
# COMPACT_ATOMS: atom_id res chain seq x y z
N MET A 1 13.69 -12.50 -28.53
CA MET A 1 14.84 -13.33 -28.93
C MET A 1 15.10 -14.25 -27.76
N ASP A 2 14.74 -15.52 -27.88
CA ASP A 2 14.94 -16.51 -26.81
C ASP A 2 16.23 -17.29 -27.10
N CYS A 3 17.12 -17.39 -26.12
CA CYS A 3 18.41 -18.06 -26.25
C CYS A 3 18.66 -18.88 -24.97
N PRO A 4 18.69 -20.22 -25.04
CA PRO A 4 18.93 -21.07 -23.87
C PRO A 4 20.26 -20.78 -23.17
N ASP A 5 21.28 -20.37 -23.92
CA ASP A 5 22.59 -20.01 -23.38
C ASP A 5 22.54 -18.76 -22.51
N LEU A 6 21.56 -17.87 -22.76
CA LEU A 6 21.29 -16.67 -21.97
C LEU A 6 20.14 -16.87 -20.97
N ARG A 7 20.09 -18.05 -20.35
CA ARG A 7 19.27 -18.34 -19.17
C ARG A 7 20.14 -18.76 -18.00
N PRO A 8 19.73 -18.50 -16.75
CA PRO A 8 20.44 -19.01 -15.57
C PRO A 8 20.63 -20.53 -15.63
N PRO A 9 21.69 -21.08 -15.00
CA PRO A 9 21.96 -22.52 -15.01
C PRO A 9 20.78 -23.35 -14.49
N ALA A 10 20.44 -24.45 -15.16
CA ALA A 10 19.34 -25.33 -14.73
C ALA A 10 19.58 -25.99 -13.36
N ALA A 11 20.83 -26.10 -12.94
CA ALA A 11 21.23 -26.67 -11.66
C ALA A 11 20.75 -25.88 -10.43
N VAL A 12 20.34 -24.60 -10.60
CA VAL A 12 19.82 -23.78 -9.48
C VAL A 12 18.36 -24.12 -9.12
N ARG A 13 17.72 -25.02 -9.87
CA ARG A 13 16.33 -25.44 -9.65
C ARG A 13 16.17 -26.04 -8.26
N GLY A 14 15.19 -25.56 -7.49
CA GLY A 14 14.89 -26.05 -6.15
C GLY A 14 15.79 -25.50 -5.05
N MET A 15 16.74 -24.61 -5.37
CA MET A 15 17.58 -23.92 -4.39
C MET A 15 16.72 -23.14 -3.38
N THR A 16 16.96 -23.32 -2.09
CA THR A 16 16.24 -22.63 -1.00
C THR A 16 17.09 -21.60 -0.25
N VAL A 17 18.41 -21.71 -0.36
CA VAL A 17 19.42 -20.78 0.18
C VAL A 17 20.19 -20.18 -0.98
N LEU A 18 20.33 -18.86 -1.02
CA LEU A 18 20.93 -18.17 -2.17
C LEU A 18 22.45 -18.42 -2.24
N GLU A 19 22.87 -19.15 -3.28
CA GLU A 19 24.27 -19.30 -3.65
C GLU A 19 24.54 -18.53 -4.94
N ARG A 20 25.18 -17.36 -4.83
CA ARG A 20 25.39 -16.45 -5.98
C ARG A 20 26.28 -17.06 -7.06
N GLU A 21 27.29 -17.83 -6.66
CA GLU A 21 28.23 -18.47 -7.60
C GLU A 21 27.58 -19.56 -8.45
N ALA A 22 26.50 -20.19 -7.97
CA ALA A 22 25.74 -21.18 -8.73
C ALA A 22 25.04 -20.58 -9.96
N PHE A 23 24.97 -19.26 -10.07
CA PHE A 23 24.45 -18.54 -11.24
C PHE A 23 25.52 -18.21 -12.28
N ASN A 24 26.78 -18.56 -12.02
CA ASN A 24 27.87 -18.37 -12.98
C ASN A 24 27.69 -19.28 -14.18
N LYS A 25 27.82 -18.70 -15.38
CA LYS A 25 27.69 -19.41 -16.65
C LYS A 25 28.58 -18.76 -17.70
N GLN A 26 29.22 -19.58 -18.52
CA GLN A 26 29.88 -19.11 -19.74
C GLN A 26 28.89 -19.12 -20.90
N ALA A 27 28.94 -18.09 -21.73
CA ALA A 27 28.17 -18.03 -22.97
C ALA A 27 29.04 -17.52 -24.10
N LYS A 28 28.94 -18.18 -25.25
CA LYS A 28 29.58 -17.72 -26.49
C LYS A 28 28.68 -16.69 -27.17
N VAL A 29 29.20 -15.49 -27.40
CA VAL A 29 28.42 -14.37 -27.94
C VAL A 29 29.09 -13.77 -29.16
N PRO A 30 28.31 -13.35 -30.17
CA PRO A 30 28.84 -12.61 -31.31
C PRO A 30 29.25 -11.20 -30.88
N TYR A 31 30.32 -10.70 -31.49
CA TYR A 31 30.73 -9.31 -31.39
C TYR A 31 31.05 -8.75 -32.77
N LEU A 32 30.82 -7.46 -32.95
CA LEU A 32 31.24 -6.71 -34.11
C LEU A 32 32.44 -5.85 -33.73
N LYS A 33 33.58 -6.09 -34.37
CA LYS A 33 34.77 -5.25 -34.30
C LYS A 33 34.58 -4.06 -35.22
N VAL A 34 34.82 -2.85 -34.72
CA VAL A 34 34.67 -1.61 -35.47
C VAL A 34 36.05 -1.10 -35.86
N PRO A 35 36.40 -1.05 -37.16
CA PRO A 35 37.63 -0.43 -37.62
C PRO A 35 37.74 1.03 -37.16
N GLY A 36 38.97 1.48 -36.84
CA GLY A 36 39.21 2.84 -36.31
C GLY A 36 38.85 3.99 -37.27
N GLU A 37 38.73 3.68 -38.56
CA GLU A 37 38.32 4.60 -39.62
C GLU A 37 36.81 4.89 -39.60
N LEU A 38 36.02 4.00 -38.99
CA LEU A 38 34.57 4.11 -38.94
C LEU A 38 34.10 4.85 -37.69
N ASN A 39 32.99 5.58 -37.85
CA ASN A 39 32.34 6.20 -36.71
C ASN A 39 31.64 5.14 -35.84
N PHE A 40 32.23 4.86 -34.68
CA PHE A 40 31.75 3.88 -33.73
C PHE A 40 30.29 4.10 -33.29
N ASN A 41 29.88 5.35 -33.09
CA ASN A 41 28.51 5.68 -32.68
C ASN A 41 27.49 5.38 -33.79
N THR A 42 27.84 5.64 -35.05
CA THR A 42 26.99 5.31 -36.20
C THR A 42 26.73 3.81 -36.27
N VAL A 43 27.79 3.00 -36.16
CA VAL A 43 27.67 1.53 -36.15
C VAL A 43 26.84 1.06 -34.96
N CYS A 44 27.13 1.57 -33.75
CA CYS A 44 26.39 1.22 -32.55
C CYS A 44 24.89 1.55 -32.67
N MET A 45 24.53 2.66 -33.32
CA MET A 45 23.13 3.04 -33.56
C MET A 45 22.43 2.11 -34.54
N ALA A 46 23.12 1.65 -35.59
CA ALA A 46 22.58 0.70 -36.55
C ALA A 46 22.27 -0.67 -35.91
N VAL A 47 23.17 -1.16 -35.03
CA VAL A 47 23.00 -2.46 -34.35
C VAL A 47 22.32 -2.37 -32.98
N LYS A 48 21.79 -1.21 -32.59
CA LYS A 48 21.24 -0.94 -31.24
C LYS A 48 20.17 -1.93 -30.78
N LYS A 49 19.39 -2.49 -31.71
CA LYS A 49 18.35 -3.49 -31.43
C LYS A 49 18.91 -4.90 -31.20
N LEU A 50 20.12 -5.17 -31.69
CA LEU A 50 20.81 -6.44 -31.60
C LEU A 50 21.81 -6.51 -30.43
N LEU A 51 22.01 -5.43 -29.67
CA LEU A 51 22.91 -5.44 -28.51
C LEU A 51 22.51 -6.51 -27.47
N LEU A 52 23.51 -7.17 -26.88
CA LEU A 52 23.30 -8.02 -25.71
C LEU A 52 23.00 -7.16 -24.48
N LYS A 53 21.71 -7.01 -24.15
CA LYS A 53 21.25 -6.22 -23.01
C LYS A 53 21.07 -7.14 -21.79
N MET A 54 21.90 -6.94 -20.78
CA MET A 54 21.80 -7.63 -19.48
C MET A 54 22.04 -6.63 -18.34
N GLU A 55 21.65 -6.99 -17.12
CA GLU A 55 21.95 -6.14 -15.96
C GLU A 55 23.47 -6.05 -15.75
N ARG A 56 23.95 -4.86 -15.37
CA ARG A 56 25.37 -4.62 -15.04
C ARG A 56 26.38 -5.11 -16.10
N TYR A 57 25.95 -5.24 -17.35
CA TYR A 57 26.79 -5.67 -18.47
C TYR A 57 26.95 -4.53 -19.48
N LYS A 58 28.18 -4.31 -19.95
CA LYS A 58 28.50 -3.28 -20.95
C LYS A 58 28.70 -3.96 -22.31
N PRO A 59 27.67 -4.00 -23.18
CA PRO A 59 27.81 -4.58 -24.51
C PRO A 59 28.62 -3.71 -25.47
N VAL A 60 28.84 -2.43 -25.14
CA VAL A 60 29.59 -1.51 -25.97
C VAL A 60 30.94 -1.26 -25.31
N ARG A 61 32.03 -1.70 -25.95
CA ARG A 61 33.40 -1.64 -25.43
C ARG A 61 34.28 -0.85 -26.41
N THR A 62 34.28 0.46 -26.25
CA THR A 62 35.03 1.39 -27.13
C THR A 62 36.53 1.17 -27.06
N GLU A 63 37.06 0.78 -25.89
CA GLU A 63 38.49 0.51 -25.66
C GLU A 63 38.99 -0.68 -26.49
N GLU A 64 38.14 -1.67 -26.73
CA GLU A 64 38.44 -2.84 -27.56
C GLU A 64 37.95 -2.67 -29.01
N ALA A 65 37.30 -1.53 -29.32
CA ALA A 65 36.54 -1.32 -30.54
C ALA A 65 35.53 -2.45 -30.84
N LYS A 66 34.86 -2.97 -29.80
CA LYS A 66 33.88 -4.08 -29.92
C LYS A 66 32.47 -3.68 -29.52
N ILE A 67 31.49 -4.24 -30.23
CA ILE A 67 30.07 -4.18 -29.89
C ILE A 67 29.54 -5.62 -29.76
N ILE A 68 29.14 -6.01 -28.55
CA ILE A 68 28.61 -7.34 -28.25
C ILE A 68 27.14 -7.43 -28.62
N LEU A 69 26.81 -8.43 -29.42
CA LEU A 69 25.50 -8.66 -30.00
C LEU A 69 24.82 -9.86 -29.36
N HIS A 70 23.50 -9.92 -29.48
CA HIS A 70 22.68 -10.97 -28.93
C HIS A 70 22.76 -12.23 -29.82
N PRO A 71 23.17 -13.40 -29.31
CA PRO A 71 23.42 -14.61 -30.10
C PRO A 71 22.18 -15.16 -30.83
N ALA A 72 20.97 -14.95 -30.29
CA ALA A 72 19.75 -15.30 -31.02
C ALA A 72 19.37 -14.30 -32.15
N GLY A 73 19.95 -13.10 -32.15
CA GLY A 73 19.74 -12.09 -33.19
C GLY A 73 20.82 -12.07 -34.25
N VAL A 74 22.01 -12.61 -33.96
CA VAL A 74 23.16 -12.67 -34.87
C VAL A 74 23.82 -14.04 -34.75
N LYS A 75 23.60 -14.88 -35.75
CA LYS A 75 24.20 -16.21 -35.87
C LYS A 75 25.29 -16.24 -36.94
N SER A 76 25.21 -15.32 -37.90
CA SER A 76 26.14 -15.18 -39.01
C SER A 76 26.17 -13.73 -39.51
N TRP A 77 27.08 -13.43 -40.44
CA TRP A 77 27.15 -12.11 -41.09
C TRP A 77 25.86 -11.76 -41.85
N ASP A 78 25.15 -12.76 -42.37
CA ASP A 78 23.92 -12.55 -43.14
C ASP A 78 22.83 -11.83 -42.33
N ASP A 79 22.80 -12.03 -41.01
CA ASP A 79 21.85 -11.38 -40.10
C ASP A 79 22.08 -9.86 -39.96
N LEU A 80 23.23 -9.35 -40.42
CA LEU A 80 23.62 -7.94 -40.33
C LEU A 80 23.52 -7.20 -41.68
N LYS A 81 23.40 -7.90 -42.81
CA LYS A 81 23.44 -7.31 -44.15
C LYS A 81 22.34 -6.26 -44.39
N GLU A 82 21.16 -6.48 -43.81
CA GLU A 82 20.02 -5.55 -43.96
C GLU A 82 20.22 -4.21 -43.22
N LEU A 83 21.19 -4.13 -42.29
CA LEU A 83 21.43 -2.95 -41.47
C LEU A 83 22.26 -1.86 -42.16
N LYS A 84 22.71 -2.09 -43.41
CA LYS A 84 23.53 -1.16 -44.22
C LYS A 84 24.75 -0.64 -43.43
N LEU A 85 25.57 -1.57 -42.98
CA LEU A 85 26.78 -1.29 -42.20
C LEU A 85 27.94 -0.94 -43.14
N ASP A 86 27.94 0.29 -43.67
CA ASP A 86 28.95 0.76 -44.62
C ASP A 86 30.37 0.63 -44.04
N GLY A 87 31.28 0.02 -44.82
CA GLY A 87 32.69 -0.19 -44.43
C GLY A 87 32.95 -1.36 -43.48
N LEU A 88 31.93 -2.17 -43.16
CA LEU A 88 32.08 -3.41 -42.41
C LEU A 88 31.82 -4.63 -43.30
N ASP A 89 32.54 -5.71 -43.03
CA ASP A 89 32.42 -6.99 -43.74
C ASP A 89 32.37 -8.18 -42.75
N SER A 90 32.34 -9.40 -43.30
CA SER A 90 32.27 -10.62 -42.49
C SER A 90 33.43 -10.79 -41.53
N ASP A 91 34.60 -10.23 -41.82
CA ASP A 91 35.81 -10.37 -41.00
C ASP A 91 35.73 -9.51 -39.72
N CYS A 92 34.81 -8.54 -39.72
CA CYS A 92 34.49 -7.72 -38.55
C CYS A 92 33.62 -8.47 -37.53
N LEU A 93 32.98 -9.59 -37.90
CA LEU A 93 32.15 -10.39 -37.00
C LEU A 93 32.96 -11.52 -36.38
N GLY A 94 33.08 -11.50 -35.05
CA GLY A 94 33.74 -12.54 -34.27
C GLY A 94 32.84 -13.10 -33.16
N TRP A 95 33.36 -14.09 -32.44
CA TRP A 95 32.72 -14.66 -31.26
C TRP A 95 33.72 -14.70 -30.12
N GLU A 96 33.23 -14.43 -28.91
CA GLU A 96 34.01 -14.55 -27.69
C GLU A 96 33.19 -15.24 -26.59
N GLU A 97 33.88 -15.83 -25.63
CA GLU A 97 33.26 -16.34 -24.42
C GLU A 97 33.17 -15.22 -23.38
N ILE A 98 31.98 -15.06 -22.79
CA ILE A 98 31.76 -14.13 -21.69
C ILE A 98 31.34 -14.91 -20.44
N GLN A 99 31.75 -14.38 -19.30
CA GLN A 99 31.28 -14.83 -18.00
C GLN A 99 30.02 -14.05 -17.62
N ILE A 100 28.94 -14.77 -17.35
CA ILE A 100 27.68 -14.23 -16.86
C ILE A 100 27.52 -14.70 -15.41
N GLY A 101 27.38 -13.78 -14.47
CA GLY A 101 27.21 -14.08 -13.05
C GLY A 101 25.85 -13.70 -12.52
N PHE A 102 25.62 -13.95 -11.21
CA PHE A 102 24.41 -13.57 -10.49
C PHE A 102 23.95 -12.15 -10.84
N ASP A 103 24.88 -11.18 -10.80
CA ASP A 103 24.67 -9.76 -11.04
C ASP A 103 24.10 -9.40 -12.41
N ASN A 104 24.24 -10.27 -13.41
CA ASN A 104 23.77 -10.02 -14.77
C ASN A 104 22.33 -10.50 -15.01
N TRP A 105 21.84 -11.41 -14.16
CA TRP A 105 20.48 -11.94 -14.25
C TRP A 105 19.49 -11.03 -13.54
N ARG A 106 18.31 -10.83 -14.14
CA ARG A 106 17.21 -10.12 -13.49
C ARG A 106 16.60 -11.01 -12.40
N TYR A 107 15.99 -10.39 -11.39
CA TYR A 107 15.32 -11.15 -10.32
C TYR A 107 14.25 -12.12 -10.85
N ASP A 108 13.51 -11.75 -11.90
CA ASP A 108 12.45 -12.59 -12.48
C ASP A 108 13.01 -13.80 -13.25
N GLU A 109 14.22 -13.68 -13.80
CA GLU A 109 14.94 -14.78 -14.44
C GLU A 109 15.47 -15.75 -13.40
N ILE A 110 16.04 -15.23 -12.32
CA ILE A 110 16.48 -16.02 -11.16
C ILE A 110 15.30 -16.82 -10.59
N PHE A 111 14.17 -16.17 -10.30
CA PHE A 111 13.01 -16.87 -9.75
C PHE A 111 12.44 -17.90 -10.72
N ARG A 112 12.43 -17.62 -12.02
CA ARG A 112 12.00 -18.61 -13.02
C ARG A 112 12.92 -19.82 -13.08
N ALA A 113 14.22 -19.66 -12.83
CA ALA A 113 15.20 -20.75 -12.83
C ALA A 113 15.24 -21.53 -11.50
N VAL A 114 14.91 -20.90 -10.38
CA VAL A 114 14.92 -21.52 -9.05
C VAL A 114 13.58 -22.18 -8.69
N LEU A 115 12.46 -21.48 -8.88
CA LEU A 115 11.15 -21.90 -8.34
C LEU A 115 10.49 -23.02 -9.16
N PRO A 116 9.70 -23.93 -8.58
CA PRO A 116 9.11 -25.05 -9.32
C PRO A 116 8.29 -24.62 -10.56
N GLU A 117 8.52 -25.28 -11.71
CA GLU A 117 7.86 -24.94 -12.99
C GLU A 117 6.38 -25.36 -13.03
N ASP A 118 6.02 -26.38 -12.26
CA ASP A 118 4.67 -26.92 -12.12
C ASP A 118 3.78 -26.04 -11.23
N LYS A 119 4.36 -25.03 -10.56
CA LYS A 119 3.66 -24.15 -9.62
C LYS A 119 3.66 -22.71 -10.09
N GLU A 120 2.74 -21.93 -9.52
CA GLU A 120 2.70 -20.50 -9.77
C GLU A 120 3.95 -19.83 -9.18
N GLY A 121 4.61 -19.00 -9.97
CA GLY A 121 5.79 -18.25 -9.53
C GLY A 121 5.49 -17.15 -8.51
N LEU A 122 6.50 -16.34 -8.23
CA LEU A 122 6.38 -15.21 -7.31
C LEU A 122 5.33 -14.20 -7.81
N SER A 123 4.36 -13.89 -6.95
CA SER A 123 3.39 -12.81 -7.20
C SER A 123 4.07 -11.44 -7.19
N ALA A 124 3.43 -10.44 -7.80
CA ALA A 124 3.94 -9.07 -7.76
C ALA A 124 4.07 -8.56 -6.31
N PHE A 125 5.18 -7.88 -6.04
CA PHE A 125 5.43 -7.18 -4.77
C PHE A 125 4.98 -5.72 -4.82
N SER A 126 4.92 -5.05 -3.68
CA SER A 126 4.85 -3.58 -3.63
C SER A 126 6.02 -3.01 -2.86
N LYS A 127 6.51 -1.86 -3.34
CA LYS A 127 7.59 -1.10 -2.73
C LYS A 127 7.01 0.08 -1.95
N VAL A 128 7.48 0.25 -0.73
CA VAL A 128 7.14 1.35 0.17
C VAL A 128 8.46 1.90 0.72
N GLY A 129 8.95 2.99 0.13
CA GLY A 129 10.26 3.54 0.47
C GLY A 129 11.36 2.55 0.11
N HIS A 130 12.17 2.17 1.09
CA HIS A 130 13.18 1.11 0.97
C HIS A 130 12.65 -0.30 1.31
N VAL A 131 11.41 -0.40 1.80
CA VAL A 131 10.79 -1.67 2.16
C VAL A 131 10.11 -2.28 0.93
N ILE A 132 10.33 -3.57 0.69
CA ILE A 132 9.57 -4.35 -0.28
C ILE A 132 8.75 -5.37 0.49
N HIS A 133 7.44 -5.38 0.25
CA HIS A 133 6.54 -6.33 0.87
C HIS A 133 5.96 -7.31 -0.16
N LEU A 134 5.98 -8.59 0.22
CA LEU A 134 5.51 -9.73 -0.55
C LEU A 134 4.23 -10.31 0.08
N ASN A 135 3.55 -11.18 -0.67
CA ASN A 135 2.49 -12.04 -0.15
C ASN A 135 2.78 -13.44 -0.68
N LEU A 136 3.67 -14.15 0.02
CA LEU A 136 4.11 -15.48 -0.39
C LEU A 136 2.97 -16.49 -0.21
N LYS A 137 2.77 -17.34 -1.21
CA LYS A 137 1.88 -18.51 -1.11
C LYS A 137 2.59 -19.65 -0.38
N ASP A 138 1.84 -20.57 0.19
CA ASP A 138 2.36 -21.69 1.00
C ASP A 138 3.50 -22.45 0.31
N HIS A 139 3.37 -22.72 -1.00
CA HIS A 139 4.38 -23.46 -1.76
C HIS A 139 5.68 -22.66 -2.02
N LEU A 140 5.68 -21.35 -1.78
CA LEU A 140 6.85 -20.48 -1.88
C LEU A 140 7.53 -20.25 -0.53
N LEU A 141 6.89 -20.61 0.59
CA LEU A 141 7.47 -20.45 1.93
C LEU A 141 8.83 -21.14 2.10
N PRO A 142 9.09 -22.34 1.52
CA PRO A 142 10.41 -22.96 1.57
C PRO A 142 11.52 -22.12 0.93
N TYR A 143 11.18 -21.20 0.02
CA TYR A 143 12.11 -20.36 -0.73
C TYR A 143 12.21 -18.93 -0.15
N LYS A 144 11.54 -18.65 0.97
CA LYS A 144 11.35 -17.28 1.47
C LYS A 144 12.66 -16.52 1.73
N ALA A 145 13.68 -17.21 2.24
CA ALA A 145 15.00 -16.62 2.51
C ALA A 145 15.72 -16.24 1.21
N LEU A 146 15.78 -17.17 0.23
CA LEU A 146 16.31 -16.89 -1.09
C LEU A 146 15.56 -15.76 -1.79
N ILE A 147 14.23 -15.77 -1.74
CA ILE A 147 13.41 -14.71 -2.34
C ILE A 147 13.74 -13.36 -1.71
N GLY A 148 13.86 -13.30 -0.39
CA GLY A 148 14.25 -12.11 0.34
C GLY A 148 15.59 -11.54 -0.15
N GLU A 149 16.64 -12.38 -0.15
CA GLU A 149 17.99 -11.97 -0.54
C GLU A 149 18.08 -11.55 -2.01
N VAL A 150 17.44 -12.29 -2.94
CA VAL A 150 17.41 -11.91 -4.36
C VAL A 150 16.72 -10.55 -4.56
N ILE A 151 15.57 -10.31 -3.92
CA ILE A 151 14.87 -9.02 -4.02
C ILE A 151 15.74 -7.88 -3.48
N LYS A 152 16.39 -8.08 -2.33
CA LYS A 152 17.27 -7.10 -1.69
C LYS A 152 18.46 -6.75 -2.59
N ASP A 153 19.15 -7.75 -3.13
CA ASP A 153 20.32 -7.55 -3.99
C ASP A 153 19.97 -6.89 -5.33
N LYS A 154 18.84 -7.29 -5.92
CA LYS A 154 18.45 -6.88 -7.27
C LYS A 154 17.75 -5.53 -7.34
N ILE A 155 17.19 -5.06 -6.23
CA ILE A 155 16.50 -3.77 -6.20
C ILE A 155 17.34 -2.82 -5.38
N ALA A 156 18.17 -2.03 -6.06
CA ALA A 156 19.19 -1.15 -5.45
C ALA A 156 18.69 -0.23 -4.32
N THR A 157 17.41 0.18 -4.36
CA THR A 157 16.80 1.02 -3.32
C THR A 157 16.22 0.26 -2.13
N CYS A 158 16.21 -1.07 -2.19
CA CYS A 158 15.65 -1.94 -1.16
C CYS A 158 16.68 -2.17 -0.06
N ARG A 159 16.28 -1.99 1.21
CA ARG A 159 17.09 -2.40 2.37
C ARG A 159 16.41 -3.47 3.22
N THR A 160 15.09 -3.59 3.11
CA THR A 160 14.26 -4.45 3.96
C THR A 160 13.23 -5.16 3.11
N VAL A 161 13.19 -6.49 3.19
CA VAL A 161 12.20 -7.31 2.49
C VAL A 161 11.36 -8.04 3.52
N VAL A 162 10.04 -7.93 3.39
CA VAL A 162 9.10 -8.55 4.32
C VAL A 162 8.05 -9.39 3.59
N ASN A 163 7.57 -10.43 4.24
CA ASN A 163 6.35 -11.12 3.85
C ASN A 163 5.18 -10.59 4.67
N LYS A 164 4.07 -10.28 4.01
CA LYS A 164 2.84 -9.93 4.66
C LYS A 164 2.13 -11.21 5.11
N LEU A 165 1.80 -11.30 6.40
CA LEU A 165 1.00 -12.40 6.94
C LEU A 165 -0.49 -12.10 6.74
N ASP A 166 -1.29 -13.13 6.43
CA ASP A 166 -2.70 -12.98 6.05
C ASP A 166 -3.63 -12.53 7.19
N THR A 167 -3.13 -12.52 8.43
CA THR A 167 -3.89 -12.08 9.62
C THR A 167 -3.94 -10.56 9.73
N ILE A 168 -5.04 -9.96 9.29
CA ILE A 168 -5.43 -8.59 9.65
C ILE A 168 -6.38 -8.67 10.85
N ASP A 169 -5.85 -8.93 12.04
CA ASP A 169 -6.66 -9.19 13.23
C ASP A 169 -6.51 -8.11 14.31
N ASN A 170 -6.34 -6.85 13.88
CA ASN A 170 -6.29 -5.74 14.83
C ASN A 170 -7.12 -4.53 14.36
N THR A 171 -7.56 -3.75 15.35
CA THR A 171 -8.40 -2.56 15.19
C THR A 171 -7.76 -1.50 14.27
N TYR A 172 -6.43 -1.47 14.19
CA TYR A 172 -5.65 -0.47 13.44
C TYR A 172 -5.30 -0.89 12.01
N ARG A 173 -5.62 -2.12 11.61
CA ARG A 173 -5.39 -2.71 10.29
C ARG A 173 -3.93 -2.69 9.81
N ASN A 174 -2.96 -2.59 10.72
CA ASN A 174 -1.56 -2.83 10.37
C ASN A 174 -1.31 -4.33 10.21
N PHE A 175 -0.47 -4.69 9.24
CA PHE A 175 -0.21 -6.08 8.91
C PHE A 175 0.89 -6.64 9.79
N ALA A 176 0.71 -7.87 10.28
CA ALA A 176 1.84 -8.63 10.79
C ALA A 176 2.80 -8.93 9.61
N MET A 177 4.08 -8.66 9.83
CA MET A 177 5.12 -8.81 8.82
C MET A 177 6.20 -9.73 9.35
N GLU A 178 6.68 -10.62 8.48
CA GLU A 178 7.85 -11.44 8.70
C GLU A 178 9.01 -10.82 7.91
N LEU A 179 10.13 -10.53 8.58
CA LEU A 179 11.36 -10.12 7.89
C LEU A 179 11.91 -11.31 7.10
N LEU A 180 12.14 -11.11 5.80
CA LEU A 180 12.74 -12.10 4.91
C LEU A 180 14.23 -11.85 4.67
N ALA A 181 14.62 -10.58 4.54
CA ALA A 181 16.00 -10.18 4.28
C ALA A 181 16.24 -8.71 4.64
N GLY A 182 17.50 -8.39 4.98
CA GLY A 182 17.93 -7.04 5.28
C GLY A 182 17.73 -6.65 6.74
N GLU A 183 17.58 -5.34 6.98
CA GLU A 183 17.50 -4.76 8.33
C GLU A 183 16.05 -4.62 8.79
N GLU A 184 15.81 -4.73 10.10
CA GLU A 184 14.51 -4.44 10.74
C GLU A 184 14.21 -2.93 10.82
N ASP A 185 14.35 -2.23 9.69
CA ASP A 185 14.03 -0.82 9.52
C ASP A 185 12.70 -0.66 8.76
N TYR A 186 11.64 -0.38 9.51
CA TYR A 186 10.30 -0.12 8.96
C TYR A 186 9.97 1.36 8.81
N GLN A 187 10.90 2.26 9.15
CA GLN A 187 10.70 3.70 9.07
C GLN A 187 10.92 4.17 7.62
N VAL A 188 9.83 4.32 6.87
CA VAL A 188 9.87 4.61 5.44
C VAL A 188 9.72 6.10 5.16
N SER A 189 10.30 6.54 4.04
CA SER A 189 9.99 7.81 3.39
C SER A 189 9.51 7.54 1.97
N VAL A 190 8.29 7.98 1.65
CA VAL A 190 7.66 7.77 0.35
C VAL A 190 7.25 9.08 -0.28
N LYS A 191 7.42 9.18 -1.61
CA LYS A 191 6.93 10.31 -2.39
C LYS A 191 5.74 9.87 -3.23
N GLU A 192 4.59 10.49 -3.00
CA GLU A 192 3.37 10.28 -3.78
C GLU A 192 2.79 11.64 -4.18
N ASN A 193 2.49 11.83 -5.46
CA ASN A 193 1.85 13.05 -5.99
C ASN A 193 2.54 14.36 -5.53
N GLY A 194 3.87 14.41 -5.54
CA GLY A 194 4.65 15.58 -5.11
C GLY A 194 4.64 15.85 -3.59
N THR A 195 4.18 14.89 -2.79
CA THR A 195 4.11 14.95 -1.33
C THR A 195 4.97 13.86 -0.73
N VAL A 196 5.71 14.19 0.32
CA VAL A 196 6.57 13.24 1.03
C VAL A 196 5.86 12.80 2.30
N TYR A 197 5.83 11.50 2.57
CA TYR A 197 5.25 10.91 3.77
C TYR A 197 6.31 10.07 4.46
N GLU A 198 6.46 10.28 5.76
CA GLU A 198 7.34 9.53 6.65
C GLU A 198 6.49 8.87 7.73
N PHE A 199 6.70 7.57 7.93
CA PHE A 199 5.96 6.76 8.90
C PHE A 199 6.61 5.40 9.11
N ASP A 200 6.25 4.73 10.19
CA ASP A 200 6.61 3.33 10.44
C ASP A 200 5.59 2.41 9.74
N PHE A 201 6.02 1.73 8.68
CA PHE A 201 5.17 0.86 7.87
C PHE A 201 4.61 -0.34 8.65
N SER A 202 5.24 -0.74 9.76
CA SER A 202 4.73 -1.82 10.62
C SER A 202 3.56 -1.37 11.51
N LYS A 203 3.38 -0.07 11.70
CA LYS A 203 2.40 0.50 12.62
C LYS A 203 1.22 1.16 11.94
N VAL A 204 1.28 1.44 10.65
CA VAL A 204 0.23 2.18 9.92
C VAL A 204 -0.21 1.46 8.65
N TYR A 205 -1.43 1.73 8.22
CA TYR A 205 -1.92 1.26 6.93
C TYR A 205 -1.43 2.19 5.80
N TRP A 206 -0.76 1.62 4.79
CA TRP A 206 -0.38 2.32 3.57
C TRP A 206 -0.61 1.44 2.34
N ASN A 207 -1.16 2.03 1.27
CA ASN A 207 -1.38 1.34 0.00
C ASN A 207 -1.04 2.24 -1.19
N PRO A 208 0.12 2.05 -1.85
CA PRO A 208 0.57 2.92 -2.95
C PRO A 208 -0.35 2.85 -4.19
N ARG A 209 -1.22 1.85 -4.29
CA ARG A 209 -2.16 1.71 -5.41
C ARG A 209 -3.32 2.71 -5.35
N LEU A 210 -3.51 3.41 -4.23
CA LEU A 210 -4.54 4.44 -4.09
C LEU A 210 -4.08 5.83 -4.55
N SER A 211 -2.80 5.98 -4.95
CA SER A 211 -2.23 7.26 -5.41
C SER A 211 -3.05 8.01 -6.45
N THR A 212 -3.61 7.30 -7.44
CA THR A 212 -4.46 7.90 -8.49
C THR A 212 -5.79 8.42 -7.94
N GLU A 213 -6.33 7.75 -6.92
CA GLU A 213 -7.57 8.18 -6.26
C GLU A 213 -7.33 9.39 -5.35
N HIS A 214 -6.22 9.37 -4.59
CA HIS A 214 -5.79 10.53 -3.81
C HIS A 214 -5.64 11.77 -4.71
N GLU A 215 -4.99 11.60 -5.86
CA GLU A 215 -4.81 12.68 -6.84
C GLU A 215 -6.15 13.17 -7.42
N LYS A 216 -7.06 12.24 -7.73
CA LYS A 216 -8.39 12.57 -8.27
C LYS A 216 -9.19 13.44 -7.31
N VAL A 217 -9.27 13.06 -6.03
CA VAL A 217 -9.98 13.86 -5.02
C VAL A 217 -9.29 15.21 -4.85
N ALA A 218 -7.96 15.23 -4.71
CA ALA A 218 -7.22 16.48 -4.58
C ALA A 218 -7.44 17.43 -5.77
N LYS A 219 -7.47 16.93 -7.01
CA LYS A 219 -7.73 17.72 -8.22
C LYS A 219 -9.13 18.33 -8.25
N MET A 220 -10.13 17.66 -7.69
CA MET A 220 -11.51 18.12 -7.68
C MET A 220 -11.73 19.36 -6.79
N LEU A 221 -10.95 19.50 -5.70
CA LEU A 221 -11.11 20.59 -4.74
C LEU A 221 -10.41 21.88 -5.22
N ARG A 222 -10.93 23.04 -4.82
CA ARG A 222 -10.39 24.39 -5.03
C ARG A 222 -9.99 25.01 -3.70
N LYS A 223 -9.21 26.09 -3.73
CA LYS A 223 -8.62 26.73 -2.53
C LYS A 223 -9.66 27.09 -1.46
N GLU A 224 -10.86 27.47 -1.87
CA GLU A 224 -11.97 27.85 -0.99
C GLU A 224 -12.72 26.64 -0.43
N ASP A 225 -12.52 25.44 -0.98
CA ASP A 225 -13.15 24.22 -0.51
C ASP A 225 -12.51 23.73 0.79
N ILE A 226 -13.29 22.93 1.53
CA ILE A 226 -12.89 22.31 2.79
C ILE A 226 -12.92 20.79 2.64
N LEU A 227 -11.96 20.12 3.26
CA LEU A 227 -11.93 18.66 3.38
C LEU A 227 -12.04 18.22 4.85
N LEU A 228 -12.95 17.28 5.11
CA LEU A 228 -13.08 16.56 6.37
C LEU A 228 -12.72 15.10 6.12
N ASP A 229 -11.53 14.70 6.55
CA ASP A 229 -10.98 13.36 6.30
C ASP A 229 -11.16 12.49 7.56
N ILE A 230 -12.16 11.59 7.53
CA ILE A 230 -12.59 10.84 8.72
C ILE A 230 -11.60 9.75 9.13
N TYR A 231 -10.88 9.19 8.15
CA TYR A 231 -9.92 8.08 8.30
C TYR A 231 -8.64 8.40 7.52
N ALA A 232 -7.95 9.44 7.97
CA ALA A 232 -6.88 10.09 7.25
C ALA A 232 -5.60 9.25 7.15
N GLY A 233 -5.40 8.24 7.99
CA GLY A 233 -4.13 7.52 8.07
C GLY A 233 -2.97 8.50 8.28
N VAL A 234 -1.96 8.41 7.41
CA VAL A 234 -0.79 9.33 7.41
C VAL A 234 -1.00 10.61 6.59
N GLY A 235 -2.22 10.83 6.08
CA GLY A 235 -2.65 12.04 5.37
C GLY A 235 -2.59 12.06 3.85
N PRO A 236 -2.74 10.95 3.09
CA PRO A 236 -2.58 10.97 1.65
C PRO A 236 -3.69 11.72 0.89
N PHE A 237 -4.89 11.88 1.47
CA PHE A 237 -5.90 12.82 0.96
C PHE A 237 -5.70 14.23 1.53
N SER A 238 -5.49 14.30 2.85
CA SER A 238 -5.41 15.54 3.62
C SER A 238 -4.29 16.48 3.17
N ILE A 239 -3.06 15.99 3.04
CA ILE A 239 -1.89 16.83 2.79
C ILE A 239 -1.90 17.41 1.36
N PRO A 240 -2.15 16.64 0.29
CA PRO A 240 -2.23 17.20 -1.07
C PRO A 240 -3.33 18.26 -1.21
N VAL A 241 -4.46 18.07 -0.54
CA VAL A 241 -5.56 19.04 -0.52
C VAL A 241 -5.15 20.31 0.21
N ALA A 242 -4.50 20.20 1.38
CA ALA A 242 -4.00 21.35 2.11
C ALA A 242 -2.93 22.14 1.33
N LYS A 243 -2.07 21.45 0.54
CA LYS A 243 -1.09 22.08 -0.35
C LYS A 243 -1.74 22.93 -1.45
N LYS A 244 -2.99 22.64 -1.84
CA LYS A 244 -3.78 23.47 -2.76
C LYS A 244 -4.40 24.71 -2.09
N GLY A 245 -4.22 24.87 -0.78
CA GLY A 245 -4.68 26.00 0.00
C GLY A 245 -6.02 25.80 0.72
N CYS A 246 -6.63 24.63 0.58
CA CYS A 246 -7.86 24.25 1.28
C CYS A 246 -7.64 24.15 2.80
N SER A 247 -8.70 24.37 3.58
CA SER A 247 -8.72 24.02 5.00
C SER A 247 -9.10 22.56 5.18
N VAL A 248 -8.42 21.86 6.09
CA VAL A 248 -8.58 20.41 6.28
C VAL A 248 -8.73 20.08 7.76
N LEU A 249 -9.71 19.24 8.09
CA LEU A 249 -9.76 18.52 9.36
C LEU A 249 -9.48 17.05 9.07
N ALA A 250 -8.49 16.47 9.73
CA ALA A 250 -8.01 15.12 9.45
C ALA A 250 -7.97 14.28 10.72
N ASN A 251 -8.70 13.16 10.73
CA ASN A 251 -8.83 12.28 11.88
C ASN A 251 -8.33 10.87 11.56
N ASP A 252 -7.66 10.23 12.51
CA ASP A 252 -7.45 8.79 12.46
C ASP A 252 -7.53 8.16 13.86
N LEU A 253 -8.03 6.94 13.96
CA LEU A 253 -8.13 6.22 15.24
C LEU A 253 -6.76 5.72 15.72
N ASN A 254 -5.87 5.33 14.79
CA ASN A 254 -4.57 4.79 15.14
C ASN A 254 -3.63 5.92 15.62
N PRO A 255 -3.14 5.87 16.87
CA PRO A 255 -2.24 6.90 17.39
C PRO A 255 -0.93 7.02 16.59
N GLU A 256 -0.44 5.94 15.98
CA GLU A 256 0.77 5.96 15.15
C GLU A 256 0.50 6.63 13.79
N SER A 257 -0.67 6.38 13.20
CA SER A 257 -1.14 7.13 12.02
C SER A 257 -1.25 8.62 12.33
N TYR A 258 -1.83 8.97 13.49
CA TYR A 258 -1.96 10.37 13.92
C TYR A 258 -0.59 11.05 14.11
N LYS A 259 0.35 10.40 14.81
CA LYS A 259 1.72 10.92 14.96
C LYS A 259 2.38 11.17 13.60
N ALA A 260 2.26 10.21 12.68
CA ALA A 260 2.75 10.33 11.32
C ALA A 260 2.04 11.45 10.55
N LEU A 261 0.72 11.59 10.67
CA LEU A 261 -0.07 12.66 10.05
C LEU A 261 0.42 14.04 10.50
N VAL A 262 0.57 14.26 11.80
CA VAL A 262 1.07 15.54 12.36
C VAL A 262 2.49 15.82 11.86
N HIS A 263 3.38 14.82 11.90
CA HIS A 263 4.74 14.92 11.37
C HIS A 263 4.74 15.28 9.88
N ASN A 264 3.92 14.59 9.08
CA ASN A 264 3.85 14.79 7.64
C ASN A 264 3.23 16.14 7.26
N CYS A 265 2.31 16.67 8.07
CA CYS A 265 1.80 18.03 7.89
C CYS A 265 2.94 19.05 8.03
N LYS A 266 3.75 18.94 9.09
CA LYS A 266 4.94 19.80 9.29
C LYS A 266 5.97 19.63 8.17
N LYS A 267 6.27 18.38 7.81
CA LYS A 267 7.23 18.05 6.72
C LYS A 267 6.84 18.70 5.40
N ASN A 268 5.54 18.78 5.11
CA ASN A 268 5.00 19.37 3.88
C ASN A 268 4.58 20.83 4.01
N LYS A 269 4.83 21.48 5.16
CA LYS A 269 4.54 22.90 5.42
C LYS A 269 3.04 23.23 5.27
N VAL A 270 2.17 22.36 5.78
CA VAL A 270 0.70 22.51 5.73
C VAL A 270 0.04 22.50 7.11
N GLU A 271 0.80 22.48 8.20
CA GLU A 271 0.32 22.49 9.57
C GLU A 271 -0.61 23.67 9.88
N GLY A 272 -0.46 24.81 9.20
CA GLY A 272 -1.38 25.95 9.32
C GLY A 272 -2.73 25.77 8.64
N ARG A 273 -2.92 24.69 7.86
CA ARG A 273 -4.15 24.38 7.10
C ARG A 273 -4.80 23.06 7.48
N VAL A 274 -4.10 22.21 8.22
CA VAL A 274 -4.59 20.89 8.64
C VAL A 274 -4.72 20.86 10.16
N LYS A 275 -5.95 20.69 10.65
CA LYS A 275 -6.22 20.37 12.05
C LYS A 275 -6.32 18.85 12.21
N CYS A 276 -5.36 18.25 12.90
CA CYS A 276 -5.28 16.80 13.07
C CYS A 276 -5.95 16.33 14.36
N PHE A 277 -6.62 15.18 14.33
CA PHE A 277 -7.32 14.57 15.46
C PHE A 277 -6.97 13.07 15.59
N ASN A 278 -6.99 12.56 16.83
CA ASN A 278 -6.88 11.14 17.12
C ASN A 278 -8.12 10.67 17.89
N ARG A 279 -9.22 10.43 17.17
CA ARG A 279 -10.51 10.04 17.76
C ARG A 279 -11.12 8.88 17.01
N ASN A 280 -12.08 8.20 17.65
CA ASN A 280 -12.97 7.30 16.95
C ASN A 280 -13.70 8.08 15.84
N GLY A 281 -13.78 7.51 14.63
CA GLY A 281 -14.37 8.20 13.49
C GLY A 281 -15.85 8.56 13.68
N ILE A 282 -16.60 7.78 14.47
CA ILE A 282 -18.01 8.06 14.77
C ILE A 282 -18.12 9.27 15.70
N ASP A 283 -17.31 9.31 16.76
CA ASP A 283 -17.28 10.45 17.70
C ASP A 283 -16.81 11.72 16.97
N PHE A 284 -15.80 11.58 16.10
CA PHE A 284 -15.35 12.66 15.23
C PHE A 284 -16.46 13.20 14.32
N ILE A 285 -17.30 12.33 13.76
CA ILE A 285 -18.48 12.74 12.97
C ILE A 285 -19.49 13.49 13.85
N ARG A 286 -19.82 12.94 15.02
CA ARG A 286 -20.87 13.45 15.91
C ARG A 286 -20.51 14.78 16.57
N GLU A 287 -19.23 15.04 16.79
CA GLU A 287 -18.77 16.20 17.54
C GLU A 287 -18.06 17.21 16.63
N GLU A 288 -16.90 16.87 16.09
CA GLU A 288 -16.06 17.83 15.35
C GLU A 288 -16.66 18.19 13.99
N VAL A 289 -17.09 17.18 13.22
CA VAL A 289 -17.72 17.41 11.90
C VAL A 289 -19.05 18.12 12.06
N LYS A 290 -19.87 17.73 13.05
CA LYS A 290 -21.12 18.41 13.40
C LYS A 290 -20.87 19.90 13.68
N THR A 291 -20.01 20.18 14.66
CA THR A 291 -19.68 21.56 15.09
C THR A 291 -19.18 22.38 13.92
N PHE A 292 -18.26 21.83 13.12
CA PHE A 292 -17.70 22.51 11.97
C PHE A 292 -18.76 22.84 10.90
N ILE A 293 -19.66 21.90 10.58
CA ILE A 293 -20.74 22.13 9.62
C ILE A 293 -21.70 23.23 10.12
N VAL A 294 -22.00 23.27 11.43
CA VAL A 294 -22.82 24.33 12.01
C VAL A 294 -22.13 25.68 11.87
N GLU A 295 -20.86 25.78 12.25
CA GLU A 295 -20.08 27.02 12.21
C GLU A 295 -19.92 27.57 10.79
N ILE A 296 -19.59 26.73 9.81
CA ILE A 296 -19.39 27.17 8.43
C ILE A 296 -20.70 27.64 7.78
N ASN A 297 -21.84 27.08 8.18
CA ASN A 297 -23.16 27.52 7.69
C ASN A 297 -23.65 28.81 8.36
N LYS A 298 -22.99 29.29 9.43
CA LYS A 298 -23.22 30.63 10.01
C LYS A 298 -22.40 31.73 9.33
N LYS A 299 -21.48 31.36 8.42
CA LYS A 299 -20.60 32.29 7.72
C LYS A 299 -21.17 32.64 6.34
N ASP A 300 -21.67 33.86 6.19
CA ASP A 300 -22.26 34.34 4.94
C ASP A 300 -21.24 34.54 3.80
N ASP A 301 -19.95 34.63 4.14
CA ASP A 301 -18.86 34.87 3.20
C ASP A 301 -18.23 33.58 2.63
N PHE A 302 -18.64 32.40 3.11
CA PHE A 302 -18.10 31.13 2.63
C PHE A 302 -18.61 30.81 1.21
N LYS A 303 -17.70 30.71 0.24
CA LYS A 303 -18.02 30.45 -1.18
C LYS A 303 -17.62 29.05 -1.67
N GLY A 304 -17.03 28.25 -0.80
CA GLY A 304 -16.53 26.92 -1.12
C GLY A 304 -17.57 25.81 -1.01
N THR A 305 -17.09 24.58 -1.15
CA THR A 305 -17.82 23.34 -0.89
C THR A 305 -17.17 22.56 0.26
N ILE A 306 -17.99 21.83 1.01
CA ILE A 306 -17.53 20.95 2.09
C ILE A 306 -17.45 19.54 1.51
N ASN A 307 -16.29 18.90 1.61
CA ASN A 307 -16.04 17.54 1.12
C ASN A 307 -15.67 16.64 2.30
N ILE A 308 -16.22 15.44 2.34
CA ILE A 308 -15.93 14.45 3.40
C ILE A 308 -15.36 13.20 2.76
N THR A 309 -14.19 12.73 3.18
CA THR A 309 -13.62 11.46 2.71
C THR A 309 -13.75 10.38 3.78
N MET A 310 -14.28 9.22 3.39
CA MET A 310 -14.44 8.05 4.26
C MET A 310 -13.70 6.85 3.68
N ASN A 311 -12.36 6.87 3.76
CA ASN A 311 -11.50 5.80 3.24
C ASN A 311 -11.39 4.58 4.19
N LEU A 312 -12.55 4.00 4.54
CA LEU A 312 -12.63 2.81 5.38
C LEU A 312 -13.53 1.74 4.73
N PRO A 313 -13.10 1.10 3.62
CA PRO A 313 -14.02 0.40 2.72
C PRO A 313 -14.85 -0.74 3.32
N ALA A 314 -14.41 -1.32 4.44
CA ALA A 314 -15.15 -2.35 5.14
C ALA A 314 -16.35 -1.82 5.96
N LEU A 315 -16.29 -0.58 6.46
CA LEU A 315 -17.26 -0.03 7.43
C LEU A 315 -17.85 1.33 7.02
N ALA A 316 -17.25 2.02 6.05
CA ALA A 316 -17.62 3.39 5.71
C ALA A 316 -19.10 3.55 5.33
N VAL A 317 -19.71 2.54 4.69
CA VAL A 317 -21.12 2.56 4.31
C VAL A 317 -22.04 2.47 5.53
N GLU A 318 -21.68 1.67 6.53
CA GLU A 318 -22.44 1.52 7.78
C GLU A 318 -22.41 2.84 8.58
N HIS A 319 -21.23 3.45 8.68
CA HIS A 319 -21.06 4.71 9.41
C HIS A 319 -21.80 5.90 8.79
N LEU A 320 -22.34 5.78 7.56
CA LEU A 320 -23.16 6.84 6.96
C LEU A 320 -24.45 7.12 7.76
N GLU A 321 -24.94 6.15 8.53
CA GLU A 321 -26.12 6.36 9.37
C GLU A 321 -25.90 7.48 10.40
N HIS A 322 -24.65 7.73 10.82
CA HIS A 322 -24.32 8.76 11.80
C HIS A 322 -24.38 10.18 11.24
N PHE A 323 -24.55 10.35 9.93
CA PHE A 323 -24.89 11.65 9.34
C PHE A 323 -26.41 11.90 9.34
N VAL A 324 -27.24 10.87 9.49
CA VAL A 324 -28.70 11.01 9.47
C VAL A 324 -29.15 11.63 10.80
N GLY A 325 -29.77 12.80 10.73
CA GLY A 325 -30.19 13.54 11.93
C GLY A 325 -29.04 14.21 12.68
N LEU A 326 -27.83 14.25 12.12
CA LEU A 326 -26.65 14.83 12.78
C LEU A 326 -26.86 16.28 13.28
N LEU A 327 -27.73 17.03 12.60
CA LEU A 327 -28.03 18.44 12.87
C LEU A 327 -29.48 18.64 13.33
N SER A 328 -30.19 17.59 13.76
CA SER A 328 -31.63 17.70 14.08
C SER A 328 -31.91 18.52 15.34
N ASP A 329 -30.93 18.62 16.23
CA ASP A 329 -30.95 19.39 17.47
C ASP A 329 -30.38 20.81 17.30
N GLU A 330 -29.93 21.17 16.10
CA GLU A 330 -29.35 22.48 15.80
C GLU A 330 -30.35 23.42 15.13
N THR A 331 -30.33 24.70 15.48
CA THR A 331 -31.17 25.75 14.88
C THR A 331 -30.51 26.44 13.68
N VAL A 332 -29.69 25.71 12.92
CA VAL A 332 -28.93 26.26 11.79
C VAL A 332 -29.62 26.02 10.45
N THR A 333 -29.61 27.03 9.56
CA THR A 333 -30.02 26.85 8.17
C THR A 333 -28.84 26.31 7.35
N ILE A 334 -29.03 25.17 6.69
CA ILE A 334 -27.99 24.55 5.86
C ILE A 334 -28.02 25.12 4.45
N VAL A 335 -27.04 25.95 4.13
CA VAL A 335 -26.81 26.53 2.79
C VAL A 335 -25.72 25.76 2.05
N HIS A 336 -24.70 25.28 2.78
CA HIS A 336 -23.55 24.53 2.28
C HIS A 336 -23.67 23.06 2.66
N PHE A 337 -24.15 22.25 1.70
CA PHE A 337 -24.30 20.80 1.89
C PHE A 337 -22.96 20.07 1.66
N PRO A 338 -22.52 19.21 2.59
CA PRO A 338 -21.34 18.38 2.38
C PRO A 338 -21.52 17.35 1.27
N LEU A 339 -20.47 17.14 0.48
CA LEU A 339 -20.31 16.02 -0.46
C LEU A 339 -19.50 14.91 0.22
N VAL A 340 -20.10 13.73 0.36
CA VAL A 340 -19.41 12.57 0.97
C VAL A 340 -18.86 11.63 -0.09
N HIS A 341 -17.55 11.40 -0.05
CA HIS A 341 -16.77 10.45 -0.84
C HIS A 341 -16.61 9.15 -0.04
N VAL A 342 -17.40 8.14 -0.41
CA VAL A 342 -17.48 6.87 0.31
C VAL A 342 -16.79 5.78 -0.49
N TYR A 343 -15.83 5.11 0.15
CA TYR A 343 -15.15 3.95 -0.40
C TYR A 343 -15.76 2.67 0.16
N CYS A 344 -15.92 1.63 -0.67
CA CYS A 344 -16.50 0.36 -0.25
C CYS A 344 -15.98 -0.81 -1.13
N PHE A 345 -16.01 -2.03 -0.59
CA PHE A 345 -15.76 -3.23 -1.39
C PHE A 345 -17.04 -3.71 -2.06
N ALA A 346 -16.97 -4.08 -3.34
CA ALA A 346 -18.06 -4.75 -4.05
C ALA A 346 -17.53 -5.99 -4.78
N LYS A 347 -17.94 -7.19 -4.35
CA LYS A 347 -17.54 -8.49 -4.92
C LYS A 347 -18.68 -9.06 -5.76
N GLY A 348 -18.95 -8.44 -6.90
CA GLY A 348 -19.93 -8.93 -7.88
C GLY A 348 -21.07 -7.96 -8.14
N VAL A 349 -22.04 -8.39 -8.95
CA VAL A 349 -23.17 -7.54 -9.37
C VAL A 349 -24.19 -7.36 -8.25
N GLU A 350 -24.40 -8.38 -7.41
CA GLU A 350 -25.32 -8.34 -6.27
C GLU A 350 -24.86 -7.32 -5.22
N ASP A 351 -23.60 -7.40 -4.80
CA ASP A 351 -23.00 -6.41 -3.89
C ASP A 351 -23.15 -4.97 -4.39
N LYS A 352 -22.97 -4.74 -5.70
CA LYS A 352 -23.18 -3.40 -6.29
C LYS A 352 -24.62 -2.93 -6.16
N LYS A 353 -25.60 -3.82 -6.37
CA LYS A 353 -27.02 -3.51 -6.20
C LYS A 353 -27.34 -3.23 -4.74
N ASP A 354 -26.76 -3.99 -3.81
CA ASP A 354 -26.99 -3.80 -2.38
C ASP A 354 -26.37 -2.53 -1.83
N ILE A 355 -25.13 -2.19 -2.23
CA ILE A 355 -24.52 -0.89 -1.94
C ILE A 355 -25.40 0.23 -2.50
N ALA A 356 -25.86 0.12 -3.76
CA ALA A 356 -26.74 1.13 -4.35
C ALA A 356 -28.08 1.25 -3.59
N ARG A 357 -28.65 0.14 -3.10
CA ARG A 357 -29.87 0.13 -2.27
C ARG A 357 -29.62 0.80 -0.92
N GLN A 358 -28.53 0.49 -0.22
CA GLN A 358 -28.15 1.12 1.05
C GLN A 358 -27.98 2.63 0.88
N MET A 359 -27.23 3.06 -0.14
CA MET A 359 -27.07 4.48 -0.48
C MET A 359 -28.41 5.15 -0.80
N THR A 360 -29.31 4.46 -1.50
CA THR A 360 -30.65 4.97 -1.80
C THR A 360 -31.51 5.08 -0.53
N ARG A 361 -31.41 4.11 0.39
CA ARG A 361 -32.12 4.12 1.68
C ARG A 361 -31.66 5.30 2.54
N LEU A 362 -30.35 5.50 2.67
CA LEU A 362 -29.76 6.62 3.39
C LEU A 362 -30.19 7.97 2.78
N ARG A 363 -30.18 8.09 1.45
CA ARG A 363 -30.74 9.27 0.74
C ARG A 363 -32.20 9.52 1.08
N LYS A 364 -33.03 8.48 1.14
CA LYS A 364 -34.46 8.60 1.51
C LYS A 364 -34.63 9.03 2.98
N MET A 365 -33.82 8.49 3.89
CA MET A 365 -33.83 8.84 5.31
C MET A 365 -33.42 10.30 5.52
N ALA A 366 -32.34 10.74 4.88
CA ALA A 366 -31.92 12.15 4.91
C ALA A 366 -33.02 13.10 4.41
N LYS A 367 -33.68 12.77 3.28
CA LYS A 367 -34.81 13.55 2.75
C LYS A 367 -36.00 13.65 3.70
N ARG A 368 -36.28 12.58 4.47
CA ARG A 368 -37.36 12.56 5.47
C ARG A 368 -37.02 13.41 6.70
N SER A 369 -35.75 13.47 7.10
CA SER A 369 -35.27 14.32 8.20
C SER A 369 -35.36 15.82 7.84
N THR A 370 -35.13 16.20 6.58
CA THR A 370 -35.24 17.60 6.10
C THR A 370 -36.67 18.13 5.92
N LYS A 371 -37.71 17.43 6.37
CA LYS A 371 -39.11 17.79 6.09
C LYS A 371 -39.67 18.90 7.02
N ASN A 372 -38.88 19.93 7.31
CA ASN A 372 -39.39 21.22 7.78
C ASN A 372 -39.80 22.08 6.57
N ARG A 373 -41.06 22.51 6.58
CA ARG A 373 -41.89 22.81 5.38
C ARG A 373 -41.51 24.06 4.57
N GLN A 374 -40.56 24.90 4.99
CA GLN A 374 -40.27 26.18 4.31
C GLN A 374 -39.02 26.18 3.40
N GLN A 375 -38.09 25.22 3.48
CA GLN A 375 -36.84 25.25 2.70
C GLN A 375 -36.80 24.35 1.45
N VAL A 376 -37.84 23.52 1.22
CA VAL A 376 -37.79 22.42 0.24
C VAL A 376 -37.74 22.88 -1.23
N LYS A 377 -38.22 24.08 -1.57
CA LYS A 377 -38.34 24.53 -2.97
C LYS A 377 -37.02 25.00 -3.60
N GLN A 378 -36.04 25.44 -2.81
CA GLN A 378 -34.75 25.94 -3.34
C GLN A 378 -33.67 24.83 -3.43
N VAL A 379 -33.76 23.81 -2.57
CA VAL A 379 -32.77 22.71 -2.45
C VAL A 379 -32.89 21.66 -3.57
N ALA A 380 -34.09 21.46 -4.14
CA ALA A 380 -34.35 20.39 -5.11
C ALA A 380 -33.60 20.53 -6.45
N LYS A 381 -33.17 21.76 -6.82
CA LYS A 381 -32.46 22.00 -8.09
C LYS A 381 -30.94 21.74 -8.01
N LYS A 382 -30.33 21.73 -6.82
CA LYS A 382 -28.88 21.51 -6.61
C LYS A 382 -28.50 20.13 -6.05
N ALA A 383 -29.43 19.40 -5.41
CA ALA A 383 -29.16 18.16 -4.65
C ALA A 383 -28.89 16.87 -5.48
N LYS A 384 -28.51 16.95 -6.77
CA LYS A 384 -28.31 15.74 -7.59
C LYS A 384 -27.08 14.90 -7.18
N ASN A 385 -26.12 15.46 -6.44
CA ASN A 385 -24.81 14.82 -6.18
C ASN A 385 -24.44 14.73 -4.68
N VAL A 386 -25.33 14.27 -3.79
CA VAL A 386 -25.01 14.19 -2.33
C VAL A 386 -24.08 13.01 -1.99
N PHE A 387 -23.93 12.04 -2.88
CA PHE A 387 -23.04 10.90 -2.66
C PHE A 387 -22.32 10.51 -3.94
N ALA A 388 -20.99 10.57 -3.93
CA ALA A 388 -20.14 10.05 -4.99
C ALA A 388 -19.51 8.73 -4.51
N VAL A 389 -19.72 7.65 -5.26
CA VAL A 389 -19.04 6.37 -5.06
C VAL A 389 -17.93 6.31 -6.10
N THR A 390 -16.66 6.40 -5.67
CA THR A 390 -15.55 6.12 -6.59
C THR A 390 -15.21 4.63 -6.54
N GLN A 391 -15.33 3.95 -7.68
CA GLN A 391 -14.98 2.55 -7.82
C GLN A 391 -13.50 2.38 -8.16
N GLY A 392 -12.76 1.65 -7.33
CA GLY A 392 -11.45 1.11 -7.72
C GLY A 392 -11.63 -0.08 -8.68
N LYS A 393 -11.06 -0.01 -9.89
CA LYS A 393 -11.00 -1.15 -10.80
C LYS A 393 -9.98 -2.16 -10.30
N LYS A 394 -10.40 -3.41 -10.09
CA LYS A 394 -9.51 -4.57 -10.04
C LYS A 394 -9.50 -5.18 -11.45
N ASN A 395 -8.45 -4.94 -12.24
CA ASN A 395 -8.29 -5.67 -13.50
C ASN A 395 -7.22 -6.74 -13.32
N ASN A 396 -7.67 -7.99 -13.24
CA ASN A 396 -7.19 -9.03 -14.14
C ASN A 396 -8.16 -10.22 -14.13
N THR A 397 -9.04 -10.28 -15.12
CA THR A 397 -9.37 -11.52 -15.84
C THR A 397 -9.98 -11.16 -17.20
N LYS A 398 -9.59 -11.95 -18.18
CA LYS A 398 -9.73 -11.77 -19.63
C LYS A 398 -11.19 -11.62 -20.08
N LYS A 399 -11.39 -10.92 -21.20
CA LYS A 399 -12.63 -10.98 -22.00
C LYS A 399 -13.00 -12.44 -22.33
N ALA A 400 -14.24 -12.84 -22.06
CA ALA A 400 -14.96 -13.94 -22.73
C ALA A 400 -16.45 -13.79 -22.39
N LYS A 401 -17.30 -13.42 -23.36
CA LYS A 401 -18.22 -14.30 -24.12
C LYS A 401 -19.20 -15.07 -23.23
N GLU A 402 -20.49 -14.78 -23.44
CA GLU A 402 -21.63 -15.57 -22.95
C GLU A 402 -21.41 -17.05 -23.26
N VAL A 403 -21.45 -17.89 -22.23
CA VAL A 403 -21.81 -19.30 -22.35
C VAL A 403 -22.66 -19.64 -21.13
N SER A 404 -23.94 -19.87 -21.37
CA SER A 404 -24.84 -20.51 -20.41
C SER A 404 -24.41 -21.97 -20.23
N THR A 405 -24.26 -22.46 -19.00
CA THR A 405 -24.86 -23.70 -18.46
C THR A 405 -24.08 -24.28 -17.26
N LYS A 406 -24.88 -24.65 -16.24
CA LYS A 406 -24.69 -25.70 -15.23
C LYS A 406 -23.34 -25.81 -14.50
N LEU A 407 -23.30 -25.33 -13.25
CA LEU A 407 -22.40 -25.86 -12.22
C LEU A 407 -23.14 -26.05 -10.88
N LYS A 408 -22.84 -27.19 -10.26
CA LYS A 408 -23.52 -27.83 -9.13
C LYS A 408 -23.54 -26.96 -7.86
N LYS A 409 -24.66 -27.02 -7.14
CA LYS A 409 -24.88 -26.39 -5.82
C LYS A 409 -23.83 -26.89 -4.82
N ILE A 410 -22.89 -26.04 -4.43
CA ILE A 410 -22.19 -26.16 -3.14
C ILE A 410 -22.98 -25.28 -2.16
N ASN A 411 -23.49 -25.87 -1.08
CA ASN A 411 -24.32 -25.16 -0.11
C ASN A 411 -23.46 -24.22 0.76
N VAL A 412 -23.35 -22.96 0.33
CA VAL A 412 -22.55 -21.89 0.96
C VAL A 412 -23.09 -21.52 2.36
N ASN A 413 -24.34 -21.87 2.68
CA ASN A 413 -24.96 -21.52 3.96
C ASN A 413 -24.29 -22.23 5.15
N ALA A 414 -23.82 -23.47 5.00
CA ALA A 414 -23.21 -24.21 6.10
C ALA A 414 -21.84 -23.62 6.55
N LYS A 415 -21.09 -22.99 5.64
CA LYS A 415 -19.85 -22.28 5.98
C LYS A 415 -20.11 -20.90 6.59
N ARG A 416 -21.20 -20.25 6.18
CA ARG A 416 -21.63 -18.94 6.72
C ARG A 416 -22.17 -19.08 8.14
N GLU A 417 -23.02 -20.07 8.40
CA GLU A 417 -23.55 -20.36 9.74
C GLU A 417 -22.45 -20.77 10.71
N LYS A 418 -21.43 -21.52 10.27
CA LYS A 418 -20.28 -21.89 11.10
C LYS A 418 -19.40 -20.68 11.46
N ALA A 419 -19.22 -19.74 10.54
CA ALA A 419 -18.46 -18.51 10.79
C ALA A 419 -19.22 -17.54 11.71
N ASP A 420 -20.52 -17.37 11.50
CA ASP A 420 -21.38 -16.50 12.31
C ASP A 420 -21.55 -17.06 13.73
N LYS A 421 -21.66 -18.39 13.89
CA LYS A 421 -21.73 -19.05 15.21
C LYS A 421 -20.41 -18.93 15.97
N ASN A 422 -19.27 -19.12 15.30
CA ASN A 422 -17.95 -18.91 15.91
C ASN A 422 -17.76 -17.45 16.38
N PHE A 423 -18.29 -16.47 15.63
CA PHE A 423 -18.22 -15.05 16.00
C PHE A 423 -19.13 -14.71 17.19
N GLN A 424 -20.34 -15.28 17.24
CA GLN A 424 -21.27 -15.11 18.35
C GLN A 424 -20.76 -15.76 19.65
N ASP A 425 -20.20 -16.96 19.56
CA ASP A 425 -19.62 -17.69 20.71
C ASP A 425 -18.40 -16.95 21.28
N LEU A 426 -17.55 -16.37 20.40
CA LEU A 426 -16.40 -15.57 20.82
C LEU A 426 -16.82 -14.25 21.47
N HIS A 427 -17.85 -13.59 20.93
CA HIS A 427 -18.42 -12.38 21.53
C HIS A 427 -19.03 -12.68 22.91
N ALA A 428 -19.74 -13.81 23.07
CA ALA A 428 -20.28 -14.24 24.36
C ALA A 428 -19.18 -14.55 25.39
N GLN A 429 -18.06 -15.16 24.99
CA GLN A 429 -16.91 -15.41 25.86
C GLN A 429 -16.18 -14.14 26.30
N ILE A 430 -16.13 -13.12 25.44
CA ILE A 430 -15.52 -11.82 25.78
C ILE A 430 -16.42 -11.04 26.75
N VAL A 431 -17.74 -11.11 26.57
CA VAL A 431 -18.71 -10.47 27.46
C VAL A 431 -18.73 -11.15 28.84
N SER A 432 -18.67 -12.49 28.92
CA SER A 432 -18.63 -13.21 30.19
C SER A 432 -17.31 -13.02 30.96
N LYS A 433 -16.16 -12.93 30.27
CA LYS A 433 -14.87 -12.59 30.89
C LYS A 433 -14.83 -11.17 31.47
N LYS A 434 -15.59 -10.21 30.93
CA LYS A 434 -15.70 -8.85 31.48
C LYS A 434 -16.59 -8.77 32.73
N GLN A 435 -17.52 -9.69 32.94
CA GLN A 435 -18.36 -9.72 34.15
C GLN A 435 -17.68 -10.40 35.34
N ASN A 436 -16.76 -11.35 35.11
CA ASN A 436 -16.10 -12.11 36.19
C ASN A 436 -14.83 -11.46 36.78
N ASN A 437 -14.41 -10.27 36.32
CA ASN A 437 -13.22 -9.55 36.82
C ASN A 437 -13.55 -8.15 37.39
N LYS A 438 -14.52 -8.06 38.29
CA LYS A 438 -14.57 -6.98 39.29
C LYS A 438 -14.15 -7.54 40.64
N PRO A 439 -12.98 -7.15 41.21
CA PRO A 439 -12.61 -7.56 42.56
C PRO A 439 -13.48 -6.82 43.59
N THR A 440 -14.13 -7.58 44.47
CA THR A 440 -14.69 -7.08 45.74
C THR A 440 -13.55 -6.69 46.71
N PRO A 441 -13.68 -5.61 47.49
CA PRO A 441 -12.63 -5.19 48.42
C PRO A 441 -12.50 -6.19 49.58
N LYS A 442 -11.28 -6.67 49.85
CA LYS A 442 -10.97 -7.56 50.98
C LYS A 442 -10.33 -6.79 52.16
N PRO A 443 -10.52 -7.25 53.42
CA PRO A 443 -10.23 -6.48 54.63
C PRO A 443 -8.75 -6.53 55.05
N LEU A 444 -8.32 -5.54 55.84
CA LEU A 444 -6.96 -5.41 56.38
C LEU A 444 -6.58 -6.59 57.33
N PRO A 445 -5.37 -7.16 57.22
CA PRO A 445 -4.90 -8.22 58.12
C PRO A 445 -4.23 -7.69 59.41
N ALA A 446 -4.39 -8.44 60.50
CA ALA A 446 -3.90 -8.14 61.84
C ALA A 446 -2.38 -8.36 62.02
N LYS A 447 -1.79 -7.54 62.90
CA LYS A 447 -0.36 -7.53 63.30
C LYS A 447 0.09 -8.86 63.90
N ASN A 448 1.29 -9.33 63.52
CA ASN A 448 2.14 -10.10 64.41
C ASN A 448 3.60 -9.61 64.32
N LYS A 449 4.18 -9.33 65.48
CA LYS A 449 5.45 -8.61 65.70
C LYS A 449 6.64 -9.56 65.56
N SER A 450 7.65 -9.16 64.79
CA SER A 450 9.06 -9.43 65.11
C SER A 450 9.76 -8.08 65.28
N GLN A 451 10.34 -7.85 66.46
CA GLN A 451 11.03 -6.60 66.80
C GLN A 451 12.37 -6.51 66.05
N PRO A 452 12.67 -5.37 65.38
CA PRO A 452 14.01 -5.12 64.84
C PRO A 452 15.02 -4.85 65.98
N ASN A 453 16.23 -5.35 65.82
CA ASN A 453 17.35 -5.17 66.75
C ASN A 453 17.92 -3.74 66.66
N THR A 454 17.41 -2.84 67.50
CA THR A 454 17.74 -1.40 67.51
C THR A 454 19.19 -1.09 67.88
N LYS A 455 19.92 -2.00 68.53
CA LYS A 455 21.34 -1.78 68.90
C LYS A 455 22.29 -1.77 67.71
N GLN A 456 21.92 -2.42 66.60
CA GLN A 456 22.75 -2.45 65.40
C GLN A 456 22.54 -1.20 64.53
N MET A 457 21.36 -0.58 64.61
CA MET A 457 21.06 0.66 63.90
C MET A 457 21.67 1.91 64.58
N GLU A 458 21.77 1.94 65.92
CA GLU A 458 22.43 3.05 66.62
C GLU A 458 23.97 3.03 66.42
N ALA A 459 24.60 1.85 66.37
CA ALA A 459 26.04 1.72 66.14
C ALA A 459 26.49 2.13 64.71
N ASP A 460 25.59 2.00 63.72
CA ASP A 460 25.85 2.37 62.33
C ASP A 460 25.58 3.87 62.08
N LEU A 461 24.76 4.53 62.91
CA LEU A 461 24.53 5.97 62.85
C LEU A 461 25.66 6.79 63.51
N ASP A 462 26.21 6.33 64.63
CA ASP A 462 27.34 7.03 65.30
C ASP A 462 28.66 6.95 64.51
N LYS A 463 28.83 5.95 63.63
CA LYS A 463 29.99 5.85 62.73
C LYS A 463 29.92 6.73 61.50
N MET A 464 28.77 7.35 61.21
CA MET A 464 28.62 8.31 60.10
C MET A 464 28.68 9.78 60.55
N GLN A 465 28.91 10.05 61.84
CA GLN A 465 29.01 11.41 62.40
C GLN A 465 30.31 11.69 63.20
N MET A 466 31.38 10.92 62.99
CA MET A 466 32.75 11.30 63.39
C MET A 466 33.71 11.34 62.21
#